data_AF-A0A0S8KYM8-F1
#
_entry.id   AF-A0A0S8KYM8-F1
#
_cell.length_a   1.000
_cell.length_b   1.000
_cell.length_c   1.000
_cell.angle_alpha   90.00
_cell.angle_beta   90.00
_cell.angle_gamma   90.00
#
_symmetry.space_group_name_H-M   'P 1'
#
loop_
_entity.id
_entity.type
_entity.pdbx_description
1 polymer ?
#
loop_
_entity_poly.entity_id
_entity_poly.type
_entity_poly.pdbx_seq_one_letter_code
_entity_poly.pdbx_strand_id
1 'polypeptide(L)'
;MNLPKHYIKKAYSLAKRILRKYARQEVSEETRQRENEIAVATLKKGENFIRTALLLRKNNSEENVVLSMICQGIENILKGLLLSKDYVRYEPLLRRKFGKNLLRLYYRTRKEYHISNLDARAVNELQILAYLYKNQFLHYGHLISLLNDDKAFESGHLLKKLFQILAYVKRRIY
;
A
#
# COMPACT_ATOMS: atom_id res chain seq x y z
N MET A 1 -38.73 6.85 -1.51
CA MET A 1 -38.34 6.79 -0.07
C MET A 1 -37.75 5.41 0.24
N ASN A 2 -36.45 5.31 0.56
CA ASN A 2 -35.74 4.04 0.83
C ASN A 2 -35.05 4.04 2.22
N LEU A 3 -35.64 4.76 3.17
CA LEU A 3 -35.16 4.89 4.56
C LEU A 3 -34.91 3.53 5.27
N PRO A 4 -35.76 2.49 5.14
CA PRO A 4 -35.62 1.26 5.93
C PRO A 4 -34.32 0.51 5.61
N LYS A 5 -33.94 0.43 4.33
CA LYS A 5 -32.74 -0.29 3.87
C LYS A 5 -31.45 0.35 4.40
N HIS A 6 -31.44 1.67 4.63
CA HIS A 6 -30.25 2.35 5.13
C HIS A 6 -30.01 2.05 6.62
N TYR A 7 -31.07 2.09 7.44
CA TYR A 7 -30.97 1.79 8.87
C TYR A 7 -30.65 0.31 9.12
N ILE A 8 -31.23 -0.60 8.33
CA ILE A 8 -30.92 -2.05 8.41
C ILE A 8 -29.45 -2.33 8.10
N LYS A 9 -28.88 -1.72 7.04
CA LYS A 9 -27.44 -1.85 6.75
C LYS A 9 -26.56 -1.28 7.86
N LYS A 10 -26.96 -0.18 8.47
CA LYS A 10 -26.21 0.48 9.54
C LYS A 10 -26.23 -0.37 10.81
N ALA A 11 -27.40 -0.88 11.20
CA ALA A 11 -27.58 -1.81 12.31
C ALA A 11 -26.80 -3.11 12.11
N TYR A 12 -26.85 -3.72 10.93
CA TYR A 12 -26.08 -4.92 10.61
C TYR A 12 -24.56 -4.67 10.66
N SER A 13 -24.11 -3.51 10.18
CA SER A 13 -22.69 -3.12 10.27
C SER A 13 -22.23 -2.88 11.71
N LEU A 14 -23.11 -2.35 12.55
CA LEU A 14 -22.87 -2.07 13.97
C LEU A 14 -22.84 -3.39 14.76
N ALA A 15 -23.82 -4.26 14.54
CA ALA A 15 -23.89 -5.61 15.11
C ALA A 15 -22.66 -6.43 14.73
N LYS A 16 -22.23 -6.40 13.46
CA LYS A 16 -20.99 -7.06 13.01
C LYS A 16 -19.73 -6.47 13.64
N ARG A 17 -19.73 -5.17 13.95
CA ARG A 17 -18.63 -4.50 14.66
C ARG A 17 -18.60 -4.88 16.14
N ILE A 18 -19.77 -4.99 16.77
CA ILE A 18 -19.94 -5.40 18.16
C ILE A 18 -19.58 -6.89 18.32
N LEU A 19 -20.11 -7.77 17.47
CA LEU A 19 -19.73 -9.18 17.40
C LEU A 19 -18.22 -9.36 17.18
N ARG A 20 -17.58 -8.55 16.34
CA ARG A 20 -16.11 -8.56 16.20
C ARG A 20 -15.38 -8.01 17.43
N LYS A 21 -15.98 -7.08 18.16
CA LYS A 21 -15.42 -6.52 19.40
C LYS A 21 -15.49 -7.54 20.55
N TYR A 22 -16.56 -8.33 20.63
CA TYR A 22 -16.71 -9.40 21.61
C TYR A 22 -16.00 -10.70 21.20
N ALA A 23 -15.97 -11.06 19.91
CA ALA A 23 -15.14 -12.18 19.41
C ALA A 23 -13.64 -11.91 19.59
N ARG A 24 -13.20 -10.65 19.67
CA ARG A 24 -11.81 -10.29 20.03
C ARG A 24 -11.41 -10.76 21.44
N GLN A 25 -12.37 -11.06 22.32
CA GLN A 25 -12.09 -11.62 23.64
C GLN A 25 -11.75 -13.13 23.62
N GLU A 26 -11.92 -13.82 22.48
CA GLU A 26 -11.59 -15.25 22.32
C GLU A 26 -10.63 -15.54 21.15
N VAL A 27 -9.97 -14.52 20.59
CA VAL A 27 -8.91 -14.78 19.58
C VAL A 27 -7.68 -15.29 20.31
N SER A 28 -7.31 -16.55 20.04
CA SER A 28 -6.12 -17.17 20.62
C SER A 28 -4.88 -16.31 20.36
N GLU A 29 -3.97 -16.29 21.32
CA GLU A 29 -2.71 -15.55 21.22
C GLU A 29 -1.90 -16.00 19.99
N GLU A 30 -1.95 -17.29 19.68
CA GLU A 30 -1.38 -17.88 18.46
C GLU A 30 -1.96 -17.28 17.17
N THR A 31 -3.27 -17.02 17.12
CA THR A 31 -3.90 -16.38 15.95
C THR A 31 -3.39 -14.95 15.78
N ARG A 32 -3.32 -14.18 16.88
CA ARG A 32 -2.79 -12.80 16.84
C ARG A 32 -1.32 -12.77 16.41
N GLN A 33 -0.53 -13.74 16.87
CA GLN A 33 0.86 -13.89 16.48
C GLN A 33 0.98 -14.17 14.98
N ARG A 34 0.23 -15.14 14.44
CA ARG A 34 0.21 -15.44 12.99
C ARG A 34 -0.19 -14.23 12.15
N GLU A 35 -1.22 -13.49 12.57
CA GLU A 35 -1.65 -12.25 11.89
C GLU A 35 -0.52 -11.21 11.83
N ASN A 36 0.21 -11.04 12.93
CA ASN A 36 1.36 -10.14 13.01
C ASN A 36 2.51 -10.61 12.11
N GLU A 37 2.83 -11.91 12.12
CA GLU A 37 3.87 -12.51 11.27
C GLU A 37 3.57 -12.27 9.78
N ILE A 38 2.31 -12.43 9.36
CA ILE A 38 1.89 -12.13 7.98
C ILE A 38 2.09 -10.65 7.63
N ALA A 39 1.70 -9.75 8.54
CA ALA A 39 1.87 -8.31 8.33
C ALA A 39 3.36 -7.94 8.20
N VAL A 40 4.22 -8.47 9.09
CA VAL A 40 5.67 -8.25 9.08
C VAL A 40 6.32 -8.86 7.84
N ALA A 41 5.94 -10.07 7.45
CA ALA A 41 6.45 -10.71 6.24
C ALA A 41 6.10 -9.90 4.98
N THR A 42 4.87 -9.37 4.91
CA THR A 42 4.43 -8.51 3.81
C THR A 42 5.24 -7.21 3.76
N LEU A 43 5.51 -6.60 4.92
CA LEU A 43 6.34 -5.40 5.02
C LEU A 43 7.77 -5.66 4.53
N LYS A 44 8.41 -6.73 5.03
CA LYS A 44 9.76 -7.16 4.64
C LYS A 44 9.86 -7.45 3.15
N LYS A 45 8.84 -8.09 2.56
CA LYS A 45 8.76 -8.32 1.11
C LYS A 45 8.79 -7.01 0.33
N GLY A 46 8.05 -6.00 0.80
CA GLY A 46 8.08 -4.67 0.18
C GLY A 46 9.43 -3.98 0.27
N GLU A 47 10.11 -4.07 1.41
CA GLU A 47 11.46 -3.54 1.58
C GLU A 47 12.48 -4.20 0.64
N ASN A 48 12.38 -5.52 0.48
CA ASN A 48 13.23 -6.26 -0.45
C ASN A 48 13.02 -5.80 -1.89
N PHE A 49 11.79 -5.59 -2.33
CA PHE A 49 11.53 -5.03 -3.67
C PHE A 49 12.16 -3.65 -3.88
N ILE A 50 12.08 -2.76 -2.89
CA ILE A 50 12.72 -1.44 -3.03
C ILE A 50 14.25 -1.59 -3.07
N ARG A 51 14.84 -2.44 -2.22
CA ARG A 51 16.29 -2.71 -2.26
C ARG A 51 16.71 -3.25 -3.62
N THR A 52 15.99 -4.22 -4.17
CA THR A 52 16.22 -4.75 -5.51
C THR A 52 16.12 -3.66 -6.57
N ALA A 53 15.11 -2.79 -6.51
CA ALA A 53 14.97 -1.67 -7.44
C ALA A 53 16.18 -0.72 -7.41
N LEU A 54 16.67 -0.38 -6.21
CA LEU A 54 17.84 0.49 -6.05
C LEU A 54 19.11 -0.16 -6.61
N LEU A 55 19.29 -1.48 -6.41
CA LEU A 55 20.42 -2.22 -6.99
C LEU A 55 20.33 -2.27 -8.52
N LEU A 56 19.16 -2.54 -9.09
CA LEU A 56 18.94 -2.54 -10.54
C LEU A 56 19.24 -1.17 -11.15
N ARG A 57 18.78 -0.08 -10.51
CA ARG A 57 19.06 1.28 -10.97
C ARG A 57 20.54 1.60 -10.91
N LYS A 58 21.24 1.20 -9.84
CA LYS A 58 22.70 1.38 -9.71
C LYS A 58 23.47 0.66 -10.83
N ASN A 59 22.93 -0.47 -11.30
CA ASN A 59 23.53 -1.27 -12.36
C ASN A 59 23.02 -0.89 -13.77
N ASN A 60 22.41 0.28 -13.95
CA ASN A 60 21.87 0.76 -15.24
C ASN A 60 20.93 -0.24 -15.94
N SER A 61 20.17 -1.03 -15.16
CA SER A 61 19.13 -1.90 -15.71
C SER A 61 17.98 -1.11 -16.30
N GLU A 62 17.13 -1.76 -17.11
CA GLU A 62 15.96 -1.11 -17.70
C GLU A 62 15.07 -0.42 -16.67
N GLU A 63 14.82 0.88 -16.86
CA GLU A 63 14.09 1.71 -15.90
C GLU A 63 12.65 1.22 -15.68
N ASN A 64 12.03 0.58 -16.67
CA ASN A 64 10.69 -0.02 -16.54
C ASN A 64 10.65 -1.12 -15.48
N VAL A 65 11.69 -1.96 -15.45
CA VAL A 65 11.85 -3.02 -14.46
C VAL A 65 12.08 -2.40 -13.08
N VAL A 66 12.93 -1.37 -13.00
CA VAL A 66 13.18 -0.62 -11.76
C VAL A 66 11.87 -0.03 -11.20
N LEU A 67 11.08 0.66 -12.03
CA LEU A 67 9.82 1.26 -11.64
C LEU A 67 8.77 0.21 -11.25
N SER A 68 8.75 -0.95 -11.91
CA SER A 68 7.89 -2.08 -11.54
C SER A 68 8.23 -2.61 -10.14
N MET A 69 9.52 -2.76 -9.83
CA MET A 69 9.99 -3.16 -8.50
C MET A 69 9.65 -2.10 -7.44
N ILE A 70 9.78 -0.81 -7.76
CA ILE A 70 9.34 0.28 -6.87
C ILE A 70 7.85 0.16 -6.56
N CYS A 71 7.00 -0.01 -7.58
CA CYS A 71 5.56 -0.12 -7.40
C CYS A 71 5.19 -1.32 -6.52
N GLN A 72 5.80 -2.49 -6.77
CA GLN A 72 5.59 -3.69 -5.95
C GLN A 72 6.06 -3.48 -4.51
N GLY A 73 7.17 -2.80 -4.31
CA GLY A 73 7.68 -2.45 -2.98
C GLY A 73 6.71 -1.56 -2.21
N ILE A 74 6.25 -0.46 -2.83
CA ILE A 74 5.28 0.47 -2.24
C ILE A 74 3.97 -0.27 -1.90
N GLU A 75 3.48 -1.09 -2.82
CA GLU A 75 2.25 -1.87 -2.62
C GLU A 75 2.35 -2.76 -1.38
N ASN A 76 3.42 -3.56 -1.27
CA ASN A 76 3.61 -4.49 -0.16
C ASN A 76 3.84 -3.73 1.16
N ILE A 77 4.60 -2.63 1.15
CA ILE A 77 4.78 -1.79 2.34
C ILE A 77 3.42 -1.30 2.85
N LEU A 78 2.63 -0.64 1.99
CA LEU A 78 1.35 -0.07 2.40
C LEU A 78 0.35 -1.14 2.85
N LYS A 79 0.36 -2.32 2.21
CA LYS A 79 -0.44 -3.49 2.63
C LYS A 79 -0.02 -4.01 4.00
N GLY A 80 1.28 -4.22 4.21
CA GLY A 80 1.83 -4.67 5.49
C GLY A 80 1.45 -3.72 6.63
N LEU A 81 1.55 -2.41 6.40
CA LEU A 81 1.13 -1.39 7.36
C LEU A 81 -0.37 -1.44 7.67
N LEU A 82 -1.23 -1.68 6.68
CA LEU A 82 -2.66 -1.80 6.93
C LEU A 82 -2.99 -3.10 7.70
N LEU A 83 -2.34 -4.21 7.35
CA LEU A 83 -2.50 -5.49 8.05
C LEU A 83 -2.06 -5.39 9.51
N SER A 84 -0.92 -4.75 9.79
CA SER A 84 -0.44 -4.55 11.17
C SER A 84 -1.38 -3.66 11.99
N LYS A 85 -2.15 -2.77 11.34
CA LYS A 85 -3.10 -1.90 12.03
C LYS A 85 -4.38 -2.65 12.46
N ASP A 86 -4.94 -3.45 11.57
CA ASP A 86 -6.17 -4.22 11.80
C ASP A 86 -6.32 -5.34 10.75
N TYR A 87 -5.68 -6.48 11.01
CA TYR A 87 -5.64 -7.61 10.08
C TYR A 87 -7.05 -8.04 9.64
N VAL A 88 -7.94 -8.29 10.60
CA VAL A 88 -9.34 -8.73 10.39
C VAL A 88 -10.14 -7.75 9.52
N ARG A 89 -9.82 -6.46 9.59
CA ARG A 89 -10.44 -5.44 8.72
C ARG A 89 -9.81 -5.43 7.34
N TYR A 90 -8.48 -5.50 7.24
CA TYR A 90 -7.76 -5.21 6.01
C TYR A 90 -7.54 -6.40 5.10
N GLU A 91 -7.31 -7.61 5.61
CA GLU A 91 -7.14 -8.82 4.80
C GLU A 91 -8.21 -8.94 3.68
N PRO A 92 -9.52 -8.86 3.97
CA PRO A 92 -10.54 -9.04 2.94
C PRO A 92 -10.64 -7.81 2.01
N LEU A 93 -10.32 -6.62 2.52
CA LEU A 93 -10.34 -5.39 1.73
C LEU A 93 -9.16 -5.34 0.76
N LEU A 94 -7.99 -5.84 1.16
CA LEU A 94 -6.80 -5.87 0.33
C LEU A 94 -6.99 -6.79 -0.87
N ARG A 95 -7.57 -7.98 -0.65
CA ARG A 95 -7.94 -8.92 -1.72
C ARG A 95 -8.98 -8.35 -2.69
N ARG A 96 -10.03 -7.68 -2.17
CA ARG A 96 -11.20 -7.30 -2.97
C ARG A 96 -11.22 -5.88 -3.52
N LYS A 97 -10.60 -4.91 -2.82
CA LYS A 97 -10.80 -3.47 -3.09
C LYS A 97 -9.52 -2.68 -3.33
N PHE A 98 -8.40 -3.09 -2.74
CA PHE A 98 -7.16 -2.31 -2.85
C PHE A 98 -6.22 -2.80 -3.96
N GLY A 99 -6.27 -4.08 -4.37
CA GLY A 99 -5.63 -4.57 -5.60
C GLY A 99 -4.21 -4.02 -5.83
N LYS A 100 -3.91 -3.65 -7.09
CA LYS A 100 -2.71 -2.91 -7.53
C LYS A 100 -2.88 -1.38 -7.49
N ASN A 101 -3.84 -0.85 -6.73
CA ASN A 101 -4.13 0.59 -6.71
C ASN A 101 -3.32 1.31 -5.63
N LEU A 102 -2.12 1.79 -6.01
CA LEU A 102 -1.18 2.45 -5.11
C LEU A 102 -1.75 3.71 -4.44
N LEU A 103 -2.45 4.57 -5.20
CA LEU A 103 -3.08 5.78 -4.66
C LEU A 103 -4.10 5.43 -3.56
N ARG A 104 -4.94 4.44 -3.81
CA ARG A 104 -5.98 4.03 -2.85
C ARG A 104 -5.37 3.44 -1.58
N LEU A 105 -4.30 2.66 -1.72
CA LEU A 105 -3.51 2.15 -0.60
C LEU A 105 -2.91 3.31 0.19
N TYR A 106 -2.25 4.26 -0.48
CA TYR A 106 -1.62 5.41 0.16
C TYR A 106 -2.61 6.23 0.99
N TYR A 107 -3.73 6.68 0.39
CA TYR A 107 -4.71 7.48 1.10
C TYR A 107 -5.36 6.72 2.26
N ARG A 108 -5.53 5.39 2.12
CA ARG A 108 -6.02 4.56 3.22
C ARG A 108 -5.01 4.52 4.36
N THR A 109 -3.75 4.17 4.08
CA THR A 109 -2.69 4.11 5.09
C THR A 109 -2.51 5.45 5.79
N ARG A 110 -2.48 6.55 5.02
CA ARG A 110 -2.44 7.92 5.55
C ARG A 110 -3.55 8.17 6.57
N LYS A 111 -4.80 7.82 6.22
CA LYS A 111 -5.96 8.02 7.10
C LYS A 111 -5.86 7.21 8.39
N GLU A 112 -5.38 5.97 8.32
CA GLU A 112 -5.36 5.05 9.47
C GLU A 112 -4.20 5.33 10.45
N TYR A 113 -3.12 5.94 9.96
CA TYR A 113 -1.94 6.31 10.76
C TYR A 113 -1.82 7.80 11.03
N HIS A 114 -2.81 8.60 10.59
CA HIS A 114 -2.84 10.06 10.76
C HIS A 114 -1.58 10.76 10.22
N ILE A 115 -1.12 10.33 9.04
CA ILE A 115 0.10 10.83 8.41
C ILE A 115 -0.21 12.13 7.66
N SER A 116 0.74 13.07 7.66
CA SER A 116 0.66 14.26 6.79
C SER A 116 0.57 13.85 5.32
N ASN A 117 -0.04 14.70 4.51
CA ASN A 117 -0.13 14.43 3.08
C ASN A 117 1.26 14.54 2.44
N LEU A 118 1.48 13.79 1.35
CA LEU A 118 2.63 14.02 0.49
C LEU A 118 2.55 15.44 -0.09
N ASP A 119 3.71 16.04 -0.36
CA ASP A 119 3.77 17.29 -1.12
C ASP A 119 3.32 17.08 -2.58
N ALA A 120 3.00 18.17 -3.27
CA ALA A 120 2.42 18.12 -4.61
C ALA A 120 3.28 17.33 -5.61
N ARG A 121 4.61 17.43 -5.49
CA ARG A 121 5.55 16.69 -6.35
C ARG A 121 5.44 15.18 -6.12
N ALA A 122 5.52 14.73 -4.87
CA ALA A 122 5.41 13.32 -4.55
C ALA A 122 4.02 12.75 -4.87
N VAL A 123 2.94 13.55 -4.73
CA VAL A 123 1.59 13.13 -5.16
C VAL A 123 1.55 12.89 -6.67
N ASN A 124 2.11 13.81 -7.47
CA ASN A 124 2.15 13.66 -8.92
C ASN A 124 2.93 12.41 -9.35
N GLU A 125 4.13 12.21 -8.80
CA GLU A 125 4.95 11.02 -9.07
C GLU A 125 4.19 9.73 -8.70
N LEU A 126 3.48 9.70 -7.57
CA LEU A 126 2.66 8.56 -7.18
C LEU A 126 1.48 8.33 -8.13
N GLN A 127 0.85 9.39 -8.65
CA GLN A 127 -0.25 9.28 -9.60
C GLN A 127 0.20 8.67 -10.92
N ILE A 128 1.33 9.14 -11.45
CA ILE A 128 1.94 8.61 -12.68
C ILE A 128 2.29 7.14 -12.50
N LEU A 129 3.01 6.78 -11.43
CA LEU A 129 3.35 5.38 -11.16
C LEU A 129 2.13 4.50 -10.96
N ALA A 130 1.12 4.98 -10.21
CA ALA A 130 -0.11 4.23 -10.00
C ALA A 130 -0.84 3.98 -11.33
N TYR A 131 -0.83 4.94 -12.26
CA TYR A 131 -1.42 4.78 -13.58
C TYR A 131 -0.64 3.76 -14.42
N LEU A 132 0.68 3.90 -14.52
CA LEU A 132 1.55 2.99 -15.29
C LEU A 132 1.47 1.55 -14.76
N TYR A 133 1.51 1.38 -13.43
CA TYR A 133 1.47 0.07 -12.78
C TYR A 133 0.11 -0.61 -12.91
N LYS A 134 -0.99 0.15 -12.75
CA LYS A 134 -2.35 -0.41 -12.87
C LYS A 134 -2.64 -0.91 -14.27
N ASN A 135 -2.18 -0.18 -15.30
CA ASN A 135 -2.39 -0.53 -16.70
C ASN A 135 -1.30 -1.45 -17.28
N GLN A 136 -0.39 -1.96 -16.45
CA GLN A 136 0.68 -2.88 -16.85
C GLN A 136 1.67 -2.31 -17.87
N PHE A 137 1.71 -0.99 -18.08
CA PHE A 137 2.60 -0.35 -19.04
C PHE A 137 4.09 -0.52 -18.69
N LEU A 138 4.40 -0.74 -17.42
CA LEU A 138 5.77 -1.06 -16.98
C LEU A 138 6.27 -2.43 -17.50
N HIS A 139 5.39 -3.28 -18.03
CA HIS A 139 5.77 -4.57 -18.64
C HIS A 139 6.00 -4.48 -20.16
N TYR A 140 5.51 -3.42 -20.79
CA TYR A 140 5.60 -3.20 -22.22
C TYR A 140 6.44 -1.95 -22.45
N GLY A 141 7.76 -2.12 -22.55
CA GLY A 141 8.72 -1.02 -22.45
C GLY A 141 8.57 0.09 -23.50
N HIS A 142 7.76 -0.13 -24.54
CA HIS A 142 7.52 0.77 -25.65
C HIS A 142 6.74 2.05 -25.30
N LEU A 143 5.95 2.05 -24.21
CA LEU A 143 5.13 3.21 -23.82
C LEU A 143 5.88 4.19 -22.91
N ILE A 144 6.90 3.72 -22.20
CA ILE A 144 7.68 4.55 -21.29
C ILE A 144 8.83 5.22 -22.03
N SER A 145 9.37 4.60 -23.09
CA SER A 145 10.28 5.28 -24.01
C SER A 145 9.62 6.52 -24.65
N LEU A 146 8.35 6.43 -25.05
CA LEU A 146 7.56 7.55 -25.57
C LEU A 146 7.32 8.69 -24.55
N LEU A 147 7.31 8.39 -23.25
CA LEU A 147 7.13 9.38 -22.19
C LEU A 147 8.46 9.97 -21.69
N ASN A 148 9.58 9.33 -22.03
CA ASN A 148 10.91 9.64 -21.52
C ASN A 148 11.78 10.45 -22.49
N ASP A 149 11.23 10.95 -23.60
CA ASP A 149 12.00 11.54 -24.70
C ASP A 149 12.80 12.81 -24.33
N ASP A 150 12.73 13.29 -23.08
CA ASP A 150 13.71 14.28 -22.57
C ASP A 150 13.90 14.33 -21.04
N LYS A 151 13.13 13.57 -20.24
CA LYS A 151 13.23 13.57 -18.77
C LYS A 151 12.90 12.19 -18.22
N ALA A 152 13.92 11.43 -17.83
CA ALA A 152 13.73 10.19 -17.09
C ALA A 152 12.81 10.45 -15.88
N PHE A 153 11.70 9.73 -15.77
CA PHE A 153 10.77 9.88 -14.66
C PHE A 153 11.50 9.74 -13.30
N GLU A 154 11.68 10.86 -12.60
CA GLU A 154 12.42 10.90 -11.33
C GLU A 154 11.56 10.40 -10.16
N SER A 155 11.50 9.08 -9.96
CA SER A 155 10.85 8.46 -8.78
C SER A 155 11.52 8.77 -7.42
N GLY A 156 12.66 9.48 -7.42
CA GLY A 156 13.51 9.66 -6.23
C GLY A 156 12.85 10.46 -5.10
N HIS A 157 12.08 11.50 -5.43
CA HIS A 157 11.44 12.36 -4.42
C HIS A 157 10.31 11.64 -3.70
N LEU A 158 9.44 10.94 -4.44
CA LEU A 158 8.42 10.06 -3.88
C LEU A 158 9.04 8.98 -2.98
N LEU A 159 10.07 8.28 -3.44
CA LEU A 159 10.74 7.24 -2.65
C LEU A 159 11.26 7.81 -1.32
N LYS A 160 11.93 8.97 -1.35
CA LYS A 160 12.40 9.64 -0.13
C LYS A 160 11.26 9.92 0.85
N LYS A 161 10.14 10.45 0.37
CA LYS A 161 8.97 10.75 1.22
C LYS A 161 8.31 9.49 1.76
N LEU A 162 8.17 8.45 0.94
CA LEU A 162 7.61 7.17 1.38
C LEU A 162 8.50 6.48 2.41
N PHE A 163 9.83 6.59 2.29
CA PHE A 163 10.74 6.08 3.32
C PHE A 163 10.64 6.84 4.63
N GLN A 164 10.47 8.16 4.60
CA GLN A 164 10.21 8.94 5.81
C GLN A 164 8.92 8.50 6.49
N ILE A 165 7.86 8.28 5.71
CA ILE A 165 6.59 7.75 6.19
C ILE A 165 6.77 6.34 6.79
N LEU A 166 7.49 5.45 6.10
CA LEU A 166 7.77 4.11 6.59
C LEU A 166 8.55 4.13 7.90
N ALA A 167 9.61 4.94 7.98
CA ALA A 167 10.42 5.08 9.20
C ALA A 167 9.58 5.60 10.38
N TYR A 168 8.71 6.60 10.14
CA TYR A 168 7.79 7.11 11.14
C TYR A 168 6.80 6.05 11.62
N VAL A 169 6.20 5.30 10.70
CA VAL A 169 5.19 4.28 11.04
C VAL A 169 5.82 3.07 11.72
N LYS A 170 7.01 2.62 11.29
CA LYS A 170 7.71 1.48 11.92
C LYS A 170 8.00 1.74 13.40
N ARG A 171 8.40 2.97 13.78
CA ARG A 171 8.61 3.38 15.20
C ARG A 171 7.34 3.36 16.07
N ARG A 172 6.17 3.18 15.46
CA ARG A 172 4.88 3.10 16.17
C ARG A 172 4.31 1.68 16.20
N ILE A 173 4.94 0.75 15.49
CA ILE A 173 4.54 -0.66 15.40
C ILE A 173 5.52 -1.52 16.20
N TYR A 174 6.81 -1.19 16.13
CA TYR A 174 7.88 -1.67 16.99
C TYR A 174 8.13 -0.65 18.08
#